data_AF-A0A942FI75-F1
#
_entry.id   AF-A0A942FI75-F1
#
_cell.length_a   1.000
_cell.length_b   1.000
_cell.length_c   1.000
_cell.angle_alpha   90.00
_cell.angle_beta   90.00
_cell.angle_gamma   90.00
#
_symmetry.space_group_name_H-M   'P 1'
#
loop_
_entity.id
_entity.type
_entity.pdbx_description
1 polymer ?
#
loop_
_entity_poly.entity_id
_entity_poly.type
_entity_poly.pdbx_seq_one_letter_code
_entity_poly.pdbx_strand_id
1 'polypeptide(L)'
;MKQKIPKLPQLLNRKIYKTGQTRGADDDVIYQNRVARSSTVLIPFQFWGPSFKYPPGESSFENGFIVLIPPSKFFENKNIEKELAAKGLSLGGNCLVCFETREQWDKYDPNKLNWKPAKQRHAPLGGNYIARVPATTALNGGGKIIRGFTSTKNKGAGIRLYEYASSKTIVGCRHQLEAIYWLCFDSEKVAVENGMLAKDVQLRKSEILKICKKEGLLDFTKLSDARILNRERNAICPFCLEELSGAGFFSRMAQAEGREVPDLTVTEINLFHIKELRYGEYNHRPYNIAWGHHHCNVVTRDSGIEETLEWMRCILERNIKCGYKLNKFP
;
A
#
# COMPACT_ATOMS: atom_id res chain seq x y z
N MET A 1 -27.23 -0.28 -28.18
CA MET A 1 -26.55 0.60 -27.19
C MET A 1 -26.03 -0.28 -26.06
N LYS A 2 -24.74 -0.21 -25.68
CA LYS A 2 -24.26 -0.95 -24.50
C LYS A 2 -24.91 -0.36 -23.25
N GLN A 3 -25.64 -1.18 -22.50
CA GLN A 3 -26.28 -0.75 -21.25
C GLN A 3 -25.20 -0.28 -20.27
N LYS A 4 -25.33 0.95 -19.76
CA LYS A 4 -24.35 1.54 -18.84
C LYS A 4 -24.51 0.90 -17.47
N ILE A 5 -23.43 0.37 -16.90
CA ILE A 5 -23.44 -0.18 -15.53
C ILE A 5 -23.80 0.95 -14.54
N PRO A 6 -24.81 0.76 -13.67
CA PRO A 6 -25.21 1.76 -12.67
C PRO A 6 -24.06 2.17 -11.74
N LYS A 7 -24.11 3.33 -11.10
CA LYS A 7 -23.05 3.76 -10.16
C LYS A 7 -23.22 3.09 -8.78
N LEU A 8 -22.11 2.82 -8.10
CA LEU A 8 -22.12 2.44 -6.68
C LEU A 8 -22.47 3.63 -5.78
N PRO A 9 -22.92 3.39 -4.53
CA PRO A 9 -22.95 4.40 -3.50
C PRO A 9 -21.59 5.10 -3.37
N GLN A 10 -21.61 6.42 -3.12
CA GLN A 10 -20.41 7.26 -3.22
C GLN A 10 -19.28 6.80 -2.29
N LEU A 11 -19.60 6.39 -1.06
CA LEU A 11 -18.62 5.92 -0.07
C LEU A 11 -17.93 4.63 -0.52
N LEU A 12 -18.71 3.63 -0.95
CA LEU A 12 -18.18 2.38 -1.47
C LEU A 12 -17.32 2.59 -2.72
N ASN A 13 -17.80 3.40 -3.68
CA ASN A 13 -17.04 3.74 -4.88
C ASN A 13 -15.70 4.41 -4.54
N ARG A 14 -15.70 5.36 -3.60
CA ARG A 14 -14.49 6.06 -3.15
C ARG A 14 -13.52 5.09 -2.47
N LYS A 15 -14.04 4.12 -1.72
CA LYS A 15 -13.25 3.12 -1.01
C LYS A 15 -12.54 2.18 -1.99
N ILE A 16 -13.25 1.65 -2.98
CA ILE A 16 -12.68 0.85 -4.08
C ILE A 16 -11.68 1.69 -4.89
N TYR A 17 -12.01 2.94 -5.22
CA TYR A 17 -11.08 3.81 -5.95
C TYR A 17 -9.76 4.01 -5.19
N LYS A 18 -9.82 4.28 -3.88
CA LYS A 18 -8.64 4.51 -3.03
C LYS A 18 -7.73 3.28 -2.89
N THR A 19 -8.20 2.06 -3.16
CA THR A 19 -7.32 0.87 -3.05
C THR A 19 -6.18 0.89 -4.07
N GLY A 20 -6.40 1.52 -5.22
CA GLY A 20 -5.37 1.76 -6.24
C GLY A 20 -4.36 2.87 -5.90
N GLN A 21 -4.46 3.47 -4.71
CA GLN A 21 -3.55 4.50 -4.23
C GLN A 21 -2.60 3.96 -3.14
N THR A 22 -1.44 4.59 -2.99
CA THR A 22 -0.50 4.32 -1.90
C THR A 22 -1.00 4.82 -0.55
N ARG A 23 -0.37 4.35 0.53
CA ARG A 23 -0.65 4.85 1.88
C ARG A 23 -0.25 6.33 2.00
N GLY A 24 -0.74 6.98 3.07
CA GLY A 24 -0.31 8.33 3.40
C GLY A 24 1.20 8.40 3.59
N ALA A 25 1.81 9.50 3.16
CA ALA A 25 3.22 9.79 3.39
C ALA A 25 3.34 11.13 4.10
N ASP A 26 4.16 11.16 5.16
CA ASP A 26 4.43 12.37 5.91
C ASP A 26 5.24 13.38 5.09
N ASP A 27 5.19 14.63 5.54
CA ASP A 27 5.84 15.73 4.85
C ASP A 27 7.37 15.65 4.86
N ASP A 28 7.91 14.90 5.81
CA ASP A 28 9.34 14.71 6.05
C ASP A 28 9.94 13.50 5.32
N VAL A 29 9.14 12.74 4.55
CA VAL A 29 9.66 11.60 3.77
C VAL A 29 9.77 11.95 2.27
N ILE A 30 10.45 11.09 1.52
CA ILE A 30 10.59 11.26 0.06
C ILE A 30 9.39 10.71 -0.73
N TYR A 31 8.48 10.00 -0.07
CA TYR A 31 7.36 9.35 -0.74
C TYR A 31 6.22 10.33 -1.05
N GLN A 32 5.53 10.10 -2.17
CA GLN A 32 4.33 10.86 -2.54
C GLN A 32 3.12 10.40 -1.72
N ASN A 33 2.30 11.37 -1.29
CA ASN A 33 1.11 11.12 -0.51
C ASN A 33 -0.09 10.79 -1.42
N ARG A 34 -0.74 9.63 -1.22
CA ARG A 34 -1.99 9.20 -1.89
C ARG A 34 -1.97 9.34 -3.43
N VAL A 35 -0.90 8.87 -4.06
CA VAL A 35 -0.79 8.77 -5.53
C VAL A 35 -1.13 7.36 -6.00
N ALA A 36 -1.28 7.18 -7.32
CA ALA A 36 -1.52 5.86 -7.88
C ALA A 36 -0.35 4.90 -7.59
N ARG A 37 -0.66 3.62 -7.34
CA ARG A 37 0.36 2.58 -7.15
C ARG A 37 1.23 2.31 -8.38
N SER A 38 0.85 2.84 -9.54
CA SER A 38 1.66 2.77 -10.77
C SER A 38 2.61 3.95 -10.93
N SER A 39 2.62 4.92 -10.02
CA SER A 39 3.53 6.08 -10.07
C SER A 39 5.02 5.67 -9.97
N THR A 40 5.92 6.63 -10.24
CA THR A 40 7.37 6.43 -10.22
C THR A 40 7.84 5.70 -8.97
N VAL A 41 8.63 4.65 -9.16
CA VAL A 41 9.07 3.76 -8.08
C VAL A 41 10.42 4.19 -7.52
N LEU A 42 10.51 4.35 -6.20
CA LEU A 42 11.76 4.59 -5.51
C LEU A 42 12.37 3.27 -5.04
N ILE A 43 13.58 2.98 -5.50
CA ILE A 43 14.27 1.71 -5.27
C ILE A 43 15.52 1.98 -4.42
N PRO A 44 15.59 1.49 -3.17
CA PRO A 44 16.83 1.53 -2.41
C PRO A 44 17.92 0.74 -3.14
N PHE A 45 19.13 1.30 -3.26
CA PHE A 45 20.23 0.74 -4.07
C PHE A 45 20.56 -0.72 -3.73
N GLN A 46 20.45 -1.11 -2.46
CA GLN A 46 20.68 -2.50 -2.01
C GLN A 46 19.74 -3.52 -2.67
N PHE A 47 18.58 -3.10 -3.16
CA PHE A 47 17.65 -3.97 -3.87
C PHE A 47 17.90 -3.98 -5.39
N TRP A 48 18.76 -3.10 -5.93
CA TRP A 48 19.03 -3.00 -7.36
C TRP A 48 20.26 -3.81 -7.80
N GLY A 49 20.09 -4.64 -8.84
CA GLY A 49 21.18 -5.43 -9.41
C GLY A 49 20.70 -6.56 -10.32
N PRO A 50 21.60 -7.49 -10.71
CA PRO A 50 21.28 -8.58 -11.62
C PRO A 50 20.14 -9.50 -11.15
N SER A 51 19.96 -9.62 -9.83
CA SER A 51 18.89 -10.40 -9.21
C SER A 51 17.59 -9.63 -8.99
N PHE A 52 17.50 -8.38 -9.47
CA PHE A 52 16.28 -7.58 -9.35
C PHE A 52 15.13 -8.24 -10.10
N LYS A 53 13.98 -8.36 -9.45
CA LYS A 53 12.78 -8.93 -10.05
C LYS A 53 11.75 -7.83 -10.24
N TYR A 54 11.31 -7.66 -11.48
CA TYR A 54 10.11 -6.89 -11.79
C TYR A 54 8.85 -7.63 -11.33
N PRO A 55 7.71 -6.92 -11.23
CA PRO A 55 6.42 -7.56 -10.98
C PRO A 55 6.14 -8.70 -11.96
N PRO A 56 5.43 -9.77 -11.55
CA PRO A 56 5.14 -10.90 -12.42
C PRO A 56 4.48 -10.48 -13.74
N GLY A 57 5.10 -10.86 -14.86
CA GLY A 57 4.61 -10.52 -16.21
C GLY A 57 4.96 -9.10 -16.67
N GLU A 58 5.77 -8.36 -15.93
CA GLU A 58 6.27 -7.03 -16.29
C GLU A 58 7.80 -7.04 -16.44
N SER A 59 8.32 -6.21 -17.34
CA SER A 59 9.75 -6.00 -17.56
C SER A 59 10.22 -4.59 -17.18
N SER A 60 9.30 -3.73 -16.74
CA SER A 60 9.55 -2.32 -16.40
C SER A 60 8.41 -1.79 -15.52
N PHE A 61 8.64 -0.66 -14.85
CA PHE A 61 7.59 0.10 -14.16
C PHE A 61 6.90 1.08 -15.11
N GLU A 62 5.57 1.15 -15.08
CA GLU A 62 4.77 2.00 -15.98
C GLU A 62 5.22 3.48 -16.00
N ASN A 63 5.59 4.03 -14.84
CA ASN A 63 6.05 5.42 -14.71
C ASN A 63 7.54 5.51 -14.30
N GLY A 64 8.32 4.51 -14.69
CA GLY A 64 9.76 4.45 -14.44
C GLY A 64 10.13 4.31 -12.96
N PHE A 65 11.42 4.51 -12.69
CA PHE A 65 11.99 4.35 -11.35
C PHE A 65 13.12 5.35 -11.10
N ILE A 66 13.45 5.51 -9.82
CA ILE A 66 14.63 6.22 -9.33
C ILE A 66 15.33 5.33 -8.32
N VAL A 67 16.59 5.01 -8.55
CA VAL A 67 17.44 4.33 -7.56
C VAL A 67 18.00 5.33 -6.56
N LEU A 68 17.88 5.02 -5.28
CA LEU A 68 18.37 5.83 -4.17
C LEU A 68 19.63 5.18 -3.58
N ILE A 69 20.79 5.79 -3.80
CA ILE A 69 22.07 5.29 -3.29
C ILE A 69 22.48 6.04 -2.01
N PRO A 70 22.89 5.33 -0.94
CA PRO A 70 23.43 5.97 0.26
C PRO A 70 24.73 6.76 -0.05
N PRO A 71 24.98 7.90 0.60
CA PRO A 71 26.19 8.70 0.42
C PRO A 71 27.47 7.91 0.64
N SER A 72 27.54 7.07 1.68
CA SER A 72 28.71 6.23 1.94
C SER A 72 29.04 5.32 0.76
N LYS A 73 28.04 4.66 0.17
CA LYS A 73 28.23 3.82 -1.03
C LYS A 73 28.70 4.63 -2.23
N PHE A 74 28.20 5.85 -2.40
CA PHE A 74 28.59 6.67 -3.53
C PHE A 74 30.01 7.23 -3.38
N PHE A 75 30.34 7.81 -2.23
CA PHE A 75 31.58 8.56 -2.05
C PHE A 75 32.78 7.71 -1.62
N GLU A 76 32.56 6.58 -0.94
CA GLU A 76 33.66 5.71 -0.46
C GLU A 76 34.13 4.73 -1.55
N ASN A 77 33.33 4.50 -2.60
CA ASN A 77 33.69 3.64 -3.73
C ASN A 77 34.33 4.46 -4.88
N LYS A 78 35.65 4.34 -5.05
CA LYS A 78 36.40 5.00 -6.13
C LYS A 78 35.96 4.61 -7.56
N ASN A 79 35.30 3.47 -7.72
CA ASN A 79 34.81 2.96 -9.00
C ASN A 79 33.29 3.08 -9.14
N ILE A 80 32.63 3.91 -8.33
CA ILE A 80 31.16 3.95 -8.27
C ILE A 80 30.52 4.22 -9.64
N GLU A 81 31.08 5.12 -10.44
CA GLU A 81 30.51 5.46 -11.75
C GLU A 81 30.50 4.26 -12.70
N LYS A 82 31.56 3.45 -12.67
CA LYS A 82 31.62 2.20 -13.44
C LYS A 82 30.63 1.17 -12.93
N GLU A 83 30.46 1.06 -11.61
CA GLU A 83 29.47 0.16 -11.00
C GLU A 83 28.04 0.56 -11.39
N LEU A 84 27.72 1.86 -11.31
CA LEU A 84 26.43 2.40 -11.72
C LEU A 84 26.18 2.11 -13.20
N ALA A 85 27.15 2.43 -14.07
CA ALA A 85 27.02 2.18 -15.51
C ALA A 85 26.81 0.70 -15.83
N ALA A 86 27.53 -0.21 -15.18
CA ALA A 86 27.36 -1.66 -15.33
C ALA A 86 25.97 -2.15 -14.88
N LYS A 87 25.32 -1.43 -13.95
CA LYS A 87 23.94 -1.68 -13.50
C LYS A 87 22.88 -0.89 -14.28
N GLY A 88 23.26 -0.22 -15.38
CA GLY A 88 22.36 0.63 -16.17
C GLY A 88 21.90 1.89 -15.44
N LEU A 89 22.68 2.37 -14.48
CA LEU A 89 22.39 3.54 -13.67
C LEU A 89 23.32 4.71 -14.02
N SER A 90 22.78 5.92 -13.94
CA SER A 90 23.55 7.16 -14.03
C SER A 90 23.04 8.19 -13.02
N LEU A 91 23.97 8.86 -12.34
CA LEU A 91 23.65 9.90 -11.38
C LEU A 91 22.93 11.06 -12.06
N GLY A 92 21.75 11.43 -11.56
CA GLY A 92 20.88 12.45 -12.15
C GLY A 92 20.11 12.01 -13.39
N GLY A 93 20.38 10.82 -13.93
CA GLY A 93 19.58 10.18 -14.98
C GLY A 93 18.44 9.35 -14.39
N ASN A 94 18.77 8.26 -13.71
CA ASN A 94 17.81 7.36 -13.04
C ASN A 94 18.28 6.95 -11.62
N CYS A 95 19.34 7.59 -11.11
CA CYS A 95 19.89 7.36 -9.78
C CYS A 95 20.15 8.70 -9.06
N LEU A 96 19.91 8.74 -7.75
CA LEU A 96 20.17 9.90 -6.89
C LEU A 96 20.88 9.47 -5.61
N VAL A 97 21.81 10.29 -5.14
CA VAL A 97 22.33 10.14 -3.77
C VAL A 97 21.27 10.59 -2.76
N CYS A 98 20.99 9.76 -1.77
CA CYS A 98 19.91 9.96 -0.79
C CYS A 98 20.46 10.18 0.62
N PHE A 99 20.44 11.42 1.10
CA PHE A 99 20.88 11.78 2.44
C PHE A 99 19.75 11.63 3.45
N GLU A 100 19.94 10.79 4.47
CA GLU A 100 18.94 10.48 5.50
C GLU A 100 19.41 10.83 6.92
N THR A 101 20.72 10.93 7.17
CA THR A 101 21.26 11.27 8.49
C THR A 101 22.12 12.53 8.49
N ARG A 102 22.27 13.14 9.68
CA ARG A 102 23.14 14.31 9.89
C ARG A 102 24.60 13.99 9.55
N GLU A 103 25.09 12.85 10.03
CA GLU A 103 26.44 12.37 9.76
C GLU A 103 26.73 12.24 8.26
N GLN A 104 25.79 11.67 7.49
CA GLN A 104 25.91 11.58 6.04
C GLN A 104 26.01 12.96 5.39
N TRP A 105 25.19 13.92 5.82
CA TRP A 105 25.17 15.27 5.27
C TRP A 105 26.47 16.02 5.56
N ASP A 106 26.96 15.96 6.80
CA ASP A 106 28.13 16.71 7.22
C ASP A 106 29.43 16.11 6.61
N LYS A 107 29.50 14.77 6.52
CA LYS A 107 30.64 14.06 5.90
C LYS A 107 30.70 14.28 4.40
N TYR A 108 29.56 14.31 3.72
CA TYR A 108 29.46 14.32 2.26
C TYR A 108 28.71 15.53 1.72
N ASP A 109 29.04 16.72 2.23
CA ASP A 109 28.32 17.97 1.93
C ASP A 109 28.19 18.22 0.40
N PRO A 110 26.97 18.10 -0.17
CA PRO A 110 26.77 18.24 -1.60
C PRO A 110 27.03 19.67 -2.12
N ASN A 111 27.06 20.68 -1.23
CA ASN A 111 27.36 22.06 -1.63
C ASN A 111 28.82 22.21 -2.07
N LYS A 112 29.75 21.47 -1.44
CA LYS A 112 31.18 21.45 -1.84
C LYS A 112 31.40 20.88 -3.24
N LEU A 113 30.43 20.12 -3.76
CA LEU A 113 30.45 19.48 -5.07
C LEU A 113 29.64 20.25 -6.13
N ASN A 114 29.08 21.42 -5.78
CA ASN A 114 28.15 22.17 -6.65
C ASN A 114 26.94 21.34 -7.13
N TRP A 115 26.57 20.32 -6.37
CA TRP A 115 25.44 19.46 -6.72
C TRP A 115 24.11 20.16 -6.48
N LYS A 116 23.14 19.85 -7.33
CA LYS A 116 21.78 20.41 -7.25
C LYS A 116 20.79 19.33 -6.79
N PRO A 117 19.80 19.70 -5.95
CA PRO A 117 18.76 18.77 -5.57
C PRO A 117 17.84 18.45 -6.75
N ALA A 118 17.43 17.18 -6.86
CA ALA A 118 16.56 16.71 -7.93
C ALA A 118 15.15 17.33 -7.87
N LYS A 119 14.54 17.48 -9.04
CA LYS A 119 13.24 18.14 -9.22
C LYS A 119 12.28 17.38 -10.15
N GLN A 120 12.74 16.38 -10.89
CA GLN A 120 11.92 15.63 -11.84
C GLN A 120 11.87 14.15 -11.47
N ARG A 121 10.72 13.50 -11.72
CA ARG A 121 10.50 12.07 -11.41
C ARG A 121 10.93 11.14 -12.55
N HIS A 122 11.23 11.71 -13.71
CA HIS A 122 11.68 11.00 -14.89
C HIS A 122 13.04 11.52 -15.32
N ALA A 123 13.81 10.68 -15.99
CA ALA A 123 15.11 11.05 -16.53
C ALA A 123 14.96 12.18 -17.58
N PRO A 124 15.82 13.22 -17.55
CA PRO A 124 16.78 13.54 -16.50
C PRO A 124 16.12 14.12 -15.24
N LEU A 125 16.60 13.72 -14.06
CA LEU A 125 15.98 14.04 -12.76
C LEU A 125 16.17 15.51 -12.34
N GLY A 126 16.98 16.27 -13.08
CA GLY A 126 17.22 17.70 -12.85
C GLY A 126 18.07 17.99 -11.60
N GLY A 127 18.82 17.01 -11.10
CA GLY A 127 19.74 17.13 -9.97
C GLY A 127 20.39 15.79 -9.62
N ASN A 128 21.31 15.81 -8.67
CA ASN A 128 22.18 14.68 -8.32
C ASN A 128 21.74 13.98 -7.02
N TYR A 129 21.04 14.71 -6.14
CA TYR A 129 20.75 14.22 -4.80
C TYR A 129 19.37 14.65 -4.29
N ILE A 130 18.98 14.04 -3.18
CA ILE A 130 17.86 14.45 -2.32
C ILE A 130 18.30 14.34 -0.85
N ALA A 131 17.61 15.05 0.03
CA ALA A 131 17.85 14.95 1.47
C ALA A 131 16.54 14.93 2.25
N ARG A 132 16.46 14.02 3.23
CA ARG A 132 15.41 13.88 4.24
C ARG A 132 16.08 13.64 5.60
N VAL A 133 16.84 14.61 6.07
CA VAL A 133 17.56 14.53 7.34
C VAL A 133 16.70 15.13 8.47
N PRO A 134 16.36 14.36 9.51
CA PRO A 134 15.56 14.86 10.63
C PRO A 134 16.32 15.93 11.43
N ALA A 135 15.57 16.68 12.24
CA ALA A 135 16.18 17.62 13.18
C ALA A 135 16.87 16.84 14.31
N THR A 136 17.93 17.42 14.87
CA THR A 136 18.67 16.85 15.99
C THR A 136 18.75 17.89 17.11
N THR A 137 18.40 17.51 18.34
CA THR A 137 18.49 18.39 19.51
C THR A 137 19.91 18.45 20.10
N ALA A 138 20.82 17.59 19.66
CA ALA A 138 22.18 17.47 20.19
C ALA A 138 23.14 18.59 19.75
N LEU A 139 22.77 19.43 18.77
CA LEU A 139 23.63 20.46 18.18
C LEU A 139 22.88 21.79 18.01
N ASN A 140 23.54 22.90 18.33
CA ASN A 140 23.06 24.24 17.93
C ASN A 140 23.00 24.32 16.40
N GLY A 141 21.84 24.68 15.83
CA GLY A 141 21.63 24.70 14.39
C GLY A 141 21.22 23.35 13.76
N GLY A 142 20.84 22.35 14.56
CA GLY A 142 20.40 21.01 14.11
C GLY A 142 19.02 20.94 13.44
N GLY A 143 18.57 21.99 12.74
CA GLY A 143 17.29 22.03 12.03
C GLY A 143 17.19 20.99 10.91
N LYS A 144 15.96 20.60 10.51
CA LYS A 144 15.73 19.62 9.43
C LYS A 144 16.42 20.03 8.13
N ILE A 145 16.97 19.06 7.39
CA ILE A 145 17.46 19.28 6.02
C ILE A 145 16.57 18.51 5.06
N ILE A 146 15.72 19.26 4.37
CA ILE A 146 14.84 18.73 3.33
C ILE A 146 15.24 19.39 2.00
N ARG A 147 15.67 18.57 1.03
CA ARG A 147 16.10 19.03 -0.30
C ARG A 147 15.53 18.10 -1.38
N GLY A 148 15.12 18.71 -2.50
CA GLY A 148 14.49 18.01 -3.62
C GLY A 148 13.04 17.61 -3.34
N PHE A 149 12.16 17.82 -4.32
CA PHE A 149 10.73 17.49 -4.24
C PHE A 149 10.02 18.10 -3.00
N THR A 150 10.23 19.40 -2.75
CA THR A 150 9.73 20.10 -1.55
C THR A 150 8.60 21.09 -1.82
N SER A 151 8.34 21.46 -3.07
CA SER A 151 7.24 22.38 -3.38
C SER A 151 5.89 21.67 -3.29
N THR A 152 4.82 22.41 -2.96
CA THR A 152 3.46 21.85 -2.82
C THR A 152 3.02 21.05 -4.05
N LYS A 153 3.34 21.55 -5.26
CA LYS A 153 3.01 20.88 -6.53
C LYS A 153 3.93 19.69 -6.86
N ASN A 154 5.07 19.57 -6.21
CA ASN A 154 6.10 18.58 -6.53
C ASN A 154 6.60 17.84 -5.28
N LYS A 155 5.72 17.62 -4.31
CA LYS A 155 6.10 16.97 -3.05
C LYS A 155 6.26 15.46 -3.24
N GLY A 156 7.38 14.93 -2.76
CA GLY A 156 7.74 13.51 -2.88
C GLY A 156 8.17 13.10 -4.30
N ALA A 157 9.12 12.18 -4.40
CA ALA A 157 9.73 11.75 -5.65
C ALA A 157 9.06 10.52 -6.29
N GLY A 158 8.31 9.73 -5.51
CA GLY A 158 7.69 8.51 -5.99
C GLY A 158 7.05 7.69 -4.88
N ILE A 159 6.78 6.42 -5.15
CA ILE A 159 6.21 5.46 -4.21
C ILE A 159 7.27 4.46 -3.72
N ARG A 160 6.98 3.74 -2.64
CA ARG A 160 7.84 2.64 -2.20
C ARG A 160 7.77 1.48 -3.18
N LEU A 161 8.90 0.83 -3.45
CA LEU A 161 8.99 -0.32 -4.35
C LEU A 161 7.95 -1.42 -4.06
N TYR A 162 7.77 -1.79 -2.79
CA TYR A 162 6.81 -2.84 -2.41
C TYR A 162 5.34 -2.42 -2.55
N GLU A 163 5.03 -1.15 -2.75
CA GLU A 163 3.66 -0.66 -2.94
C GLU A 163 3.18 -0.74 -4.40
N TYR A 164 4.11 -0.96 -5.35
CA TYR A 164 3.84 -0.88 -6.78
C TYR A 164 2.80 -1.91 -7.24
N ALA A 165 1.92 -1.46 -8.13
CA ALA A 165 1.07 -2.28 -8.96
C ALA A 165 0.79 -1.53 -10.27
N SER A 166 0.87 -2.22 -11.41
CA SER A 166 0.50 -1.65 -12.71
C SER A 166 -0.96 -1.22 -12.75
N SER A 167 -1.29 -0.29 -13.64
CA SER A 167 -2.65 0.18 -13.86
C SER A 167 -3.59 -0.97 -14.22
N LYS A 168 -3.11 -1.96 -15.00
CA LYS A 168 -3.84 -3.21 -15.28
C LYS A 168 -4.14 -3.99 -14.01
N THR A 169 -3.13 -4.19 -13.16
CA THR A 169 -3.30 -4.89 -11.87
C THR A 169 -4.26 -4.15 -10.95
N ILE A 170 -4.15 -2.82 -10.86
CA ILE A 170 -5.05 -1.96 -10.08
C ILE A 170 -6.52 -2.12 -10.53
N VAL A 171 -6.77 -2.18 -11.84
CA VAL A 171 -8.12 -2.39 -12.38
C VAL A 171 -8.65 -3.76 -11.96
N GLY A 172 -7.86 -4.83 -12.14
CA GLY A 172 -8.26 -6.18 -11.71
C GLY A 172 -8.51 -6.27 -10.20
N CYS A 173 -7.68 -5.60 -9.40
CA CYS A 173 -7.88 -5.46 -7.96
C CYS A 173 -9.23 -4.81 -7.62
N ARG A 174 -9.58 -3.71 -8.30
CA ARG A 174 -10.84 -3.00 -8.07
C ARG A 174 -12.05 -3.85 -8.47
N HIS A 175 -11.98 -4.55 -9.61
CA HIS A 175 -13.04 -5.47 -10.04
C HIS A 175 -13.24 -6.59 -9.01
N GLN A 176 -12.17 -7.27 -8.59
CA GLN A 176 -12.26 -8.35 -7.62
C GLN A 176 -12.80 -7.87 -6.27
N LEU A 177 -12.30 -6.74 -5.75
CA LEU A 177 -12.81 -6.16 -4.51
C LEU A 177 -14.29 -5.81 -4.59
N GLU A 178 -14.75 -5.27 -5.73
CA GLU A 178 -16.18 -5.01 -5.90
C GLU A 178 -17.00 -6.30 -5.95
N ALA A 179 -16.52 -7.33 -6.64
CA ALA A 179 -17.16 -8.64 -6.63
C ALA A 179 -17.25 -9.21 -5.20
N ILE A 180 -16.19 -9.07 -4.40
CA ILE A 180 -16.19 -9.51 -2.99
C ILE A 180 -17.22 -8.71 -2.17
N TYR A 181 -17.41 -7.40 -2.42
CA TYR A 181 -18.48 -6.64 -1.78
C TYR A 181 -19.87 -7.24 -2.08
N TRP A 182 -20.13 -7.61 -3.34
CA TRP A 182 -21.40 -8.24 -3.73
C TRP A 182 -21.61 -9.66 -3.18
N LEU A 183 -20.57 -10.25 -2.59
CA LEU A 183 -20.59 -11.52 -1.86
C LEU A 183 -20.68 -11.34 -0.34
N CYS A 184 -20.76 -10.11 0.18
CA CYS A 184 -21.20 -9.88 1.56
C CYS A 184 -22.69 -10.28 1.70
N PHE A 185 -23.04 -10.88 2.85
CA PHE A 185 -24.31 -11.60 3.04
C PHE A 185 -25.57 -10.72 2.89
N ASP A 186 -25.46 -9.41 3.07
CA ASP A 186 -26.54 -8.42 3.00
C ASP A 186 -26.29 -7.29 1.98
N SER A 187 -25.27 -7.42 1.12
CA SER A 187 -24.77 -6.35 0.25
C SER A 187 -25.82 -5.67 -0.64
N GLU A 188 -26.81 -6.43 -1.12
CA GLU A 188 -27.89 -5.92 -1.96
C GLU A 188 -28.83 -4.98 -1.19
N LYS A 189 -29.28 -5.44 -0.01
CA LYS A 189 -30.13 -4.65 0.88
C LYS A 189 -29.42 -3.35 1.27
N VAL A 190 -28.17 -3.47 1.70
CA VAL A 190 -27.35 -2.31 2.12
C VAL A 190 -27.14 -1.33 0.96
N ALA A 191 -26.90 -1.82 -0.26
CA ALA A 191 -26.74 -0.95 -1.42
C ALA A 191 -28.01 -0.15 -1.73
N VAL A 192 -29.20 -0.76 -1.56
CA VAL A 192 -30.50 -0.07 -1.69
C VAL A 192 -30.67 0.99 -0.61
N GLU A 193 -30.40 0.64 0.65
CA GLU A 193 -30.46 1.58 1.78
C GLU A 193 -29.51 2.77 1.62
N ASN A 194 -28.42 2.58 0.85
CA ASN A 194 -27.44 3.62 0.53
C ASN A 194 -27.65 4.26 -0.86
N GLY A 195 -28.88 4.20 -1.38
CA GLY A 195 -29.35 5.05 -2.48
C GLY A 195 -29.30 4.43 -3.88
N MET A 196 -29.03 3.13 -4.02
CA MET A 196 -29.22 2.44 -5.30
C MET A 196 -30.67 1.97 -5.48
N LEU A 197 -31.16 1.94 -6.72
CA LEU A 197 -32.42 1.26 -7.03
C LEU A 197 -32.22 -0.25 -7.03
N ALA A 198 -33.20 -1.03 -6.56
CA ALA A 198 -33.10 -2.49 -6.52
C ALA A 198 -32.75 -3.13 -7.89
N LYS A 199 -33.36 -2.63 -8.98
CA LYS A 199 -33.03 -3.07 -10.35
C LYS A 199 -31.57 -2.78 -10.74
N ASP A 200 -31.03 -1.67 -10.26
CA ASP A 200 -29.67 -1.22 -10.57
C ASP A 200 -28.64 -2.03 -9.78
N VAL A 201 -28.98 -2.44 -8.55
CA VAL A 201 -28.20 -3.38 -7.74
C VAL A 201 -28.06 -4.72 -8.46
N GLN A 202 -29.18 -5.31 -8.91
CA GLN A 202 -29.16 -6.58 -9.63
C GLN A 202 -28.35 -6.51 -10.92
N LEU A 203 -28.56 -5.45 -11.71
CA LEU A 203 -27.81 -5.21 -12.94
C LEU A 203 -26.31 -5.07 -12.66
N ARG A 204 -25.92 -4.23 -11.69
CA ARG A 204 -24.50 -4.01 -11.39
C ARG A 204 -23.82 -5.25 -10.84
N LYS A 205 -24.42 -5.93 -9.86
CA LYS A 205 -23.90 -7.18 -9.29
C LYS A 205 -23.67 -8.21 -10.39
N SER A 206 -24.69 -8.48 -11.21
CA SER A 206 -24.59 -9.47 -12.27
C SER A 206 -23.51 -9.12 -13.30
N GLU A 207 -23.40 -7.88 -13.73
CA GLU A 207 -22.38 -7.45 -14.70
C GLU A 207 -20.95 -7.52 -14.11
N ILE A 208 -20.75 -7.10 -12.86
CA ILE A 208 -19.44 -7.15 -12.20
C ILE A 208 -18.99 -8.59 -11.98
N LEU A 209 -19.89 -9.48 -11.55
CA LEU A 209 -19.57 -10.89 -11.39
C LEU A 209 -19.24 -11.56 -12.74
N LYS A 210 -19.96 -11.20 -13.83
CA LYS A 210 -19.63 -11.67 -15.19
C LYS A 210 -18.25 -11.19 -15.64
N ILE A 211 -17.93 -9.91 -15.43
CA ILE A 211 -16.61 -9.34 -15.74
C ILE A 211 -15.53 -10.10 -14.98
N CYS A 212 -15.68 -10.25 -13.65
CA CYS A 212 -14.70 -10.94 -12.83
C CYS A 212 -14.55 -12.41 -13.22
N LYS A 213 -15.64 -13.10 -13.56
CA LYS A 213 -15.58 -14.49 -14.06
C LYS A 213 -14.80 -14.57 -15.37
N LYS A 214 -15.08 -13.68 -16.33
CA LYS A 214 -14.39 -13.62 -17.63
C LYS A 214 -12.89 -13.30 -17.48
N GLU A 215 -12.54 -12.42 -16.55
CA GLU A 215 -11.16 -12.02 -16.28
C GLU A 215 -10.41 -13.00 -15.36
N GLY A 216 -11.05 -14.09 -14.92
CA GLY A 216 -10.44 -15.07 -14.02
C GLY A 216 -10.17 -14.50 -12.62
N LEU A 217 -10.97 -13.54 -12.17
CA LEU A 217 -10.91 -12.87 -10.86
C LEU A 217 -11.94 -13.41 -9.85
N LEU A 218 -12.84 -14.30 -10.29
CA LEU A 218 -13.88 -14.94 -9.47
C LEU A 218 -13.71 -16.47 -9.40
N ASP A 219 -12.49 -16.92 -9.19
CA ASP A 219 -12.18 -18.34 -8.92
C ASP A 219 -12.48 -18.63 -7.44
N PHE A 220 -13.61 -19.29 -7.17
CA PHE A 220 -14.07 -19.54 -5.79
C PHE A 220 -13.08 -20.37 -4.98
N THR A 221 -12.38 -21.33 -5.59
CA THR A 221 -11.37 -22.13 -4.90
C THR A 221 -10.21 -21.25 -4.45
N LYS A 222 -9.65 -20.44 -5.36
CA LYS A 222 -8.56 -19.51 -5.01
C LYS A 222 -8.98 -18.47 -3.98
N LEU A 223 -10.22 -17.98 -4.04
CA LEU A 223 -10.74 -17.03 -3.05
C LEU A 223 -10.89 -17.67 -1.67
N SER A 224 -11.37 -18.91 -1.58
CA SER A 224 -11.46 -19.65 -0.32
C SER A 224 -10.08 -19.99 0.24
N ASP A 225 -9.15 -20.48 -0.59
CA ASP A 225 -7.77 -20.78 -0.18
C ASP A 225 -7.03 -19.53 0.33
N ALA A 226 -7.34 -18.36 -0.25
CA ALA A 226 -6.81 -17.07 0.17
C ALA A 226 -7.52 -16.47 1.40
N ARG A 227 -8.44 -17.19 2.06
CA ARG A 227 -9.24 -16.71 3.21
C ARG A 227 -10.11 -15.48 2.88
N ILE A 228 -10.63 -15.39 1.65
CA ILE A 228 -11.49 -14.29 1.21
C ILE A 228 -12.97 -14.68 1.30
N LEU A 229 -13.30 -15.95 1.01
CA LEU A 229 -14.64 -16.50 1.08
C LEU A 229 -14.70 -17.72 2.00
N ASN A 230 -15.82 -17.91 2.70
CA ASN A 230 -16.11 -19.16 3.41
C ASN A 230 -16.68 -20.24 2.46
N ARG A 231 -17.14 -21.36 3.04
CA ARG A 231 -17.66 -22.52 2.29
C ARG A 231 -19.00 -22.20 1.61
N GLU A 232 -19.76 -21.29 2.19
CA GLU A 232 -21.03 -20.76 1.71
C GLU A 232 -20.84 -19.70 0.61
N ARG A 233 -19.58 -19.35 0.29
CA ARG A 233 -19.16 -18.31 -0.67
C ARG A 233 -19.49 -16.89 -0.23
N ASN A 234 -19.73 -16.69 1.05
CA ASN A 234 -19.85 -15.37 1.65
C ASN A 234 -18.47 -14.77 1.88
N ALA A 235 -18.34 -13.46 1.68
CA ALA A 235 -17.13 -12.72 2.01
C ALA A 235 -16.87 -12.76 3.52
N ILE A 236 -15.64 -13.08 3.90
CA ILE A 236 -15.20 -13.13 5.30
C ILE A 236 -14.04 -12.20 5.55
N CYS A 237 -13.84 -11.78 6.80
CA CYS A 237 -12.61 -11.14 7.21
C CYS A 237 -11.46 -12.16 7.16
N PRO A 238 -10.35 -11.89 6.45
CA PRO A 238 -9.27 -12.86 6.34
C PRO A 238 -8.64 -13.28 7.66
N PHE A 239 -8.66 -12.40 8.66
CA PHE A 239 -8.04 -12.66 9.95
C PHE A 239 -8.98 -13.41 10.90
N CYS A 240 -10.12 -12.82 11.28
CA CYS A 240 -11.06 -13.40 12.25
C CYS A 240 -12.05 -14.41 11.65
N LEU A 241 -12.12 -14.53 10.33
CA LEU A 241 -13.00 -15.45 9.60
C LEU A 241 -14.51 -15.18 9.72
N GLU A 242 -14.92 -14.11 10.40
CA GLU A 242 -16.32 -13.67 10.47
C GLU A 242 -16.83 -13.22 9.09
N GLU A 243 -18.09 -13.51 8.81
CA GLU A 243 -18.78 -13.01 7.61
C GLU A 243 -18.88 -11.49 7.62
N LEU A 244 -18.61 -10.88 6.47
CA LEU A 244 -18.64 -9.45 6.30
C LEU A 244 -20.04 -8.99 5.87
N SER A 245 -20.59 -8.05 6.63
CA SER A 245 -21.76 -7.26 6.21
C SER A 245 -21.33 -6.15 5.26
N GLY A 246 -22.12 -5.89 4.23
CA GLY A 246 -22.02 -4.70 3.39
C GLY A 246 -22.19 -3.41 4.19
N ALA A 247 -22.90 -3.43 5.33
CA ALA A 247 -23.12 -2.26 6.18
C ALA A 247 -21.80 -1.71 6.73
N GLY A 248 -20.83 -2.57 7.03
CA GLY A 248 -19.51 -2.18 7.54
C GLY A 248 -18.67 -1.31 6.59
N PHE A 249 -19.10 -1.13 5.33
CA PHE A 249 -18.50 -0.18 4.38
C PHE A 249 -19.02 1.26 4.55
N PHE A 250 -20.10 1.43 5.30
CA PHE A 250 -20.81 2.69 5.51
C PHE A 250 -20.80 3.08 7.00
N SER A 251 -20.81 2.10 7.90
CA SER A 251 -20.71 2.29 9.35
C SER A 251 -19.34 2.82 9.76
N ARG A 252 -19.34 3.93 10.50
CA ARG A 252 -18.14 4.44 11.20
C ARG A 252 -17.91 3.61 12.46
N MET A 253 -16.66 3.38 12.82
CA MET A 253 -16.35 2.65 14.05
C MET A 253 -16.89 3.38 15.29
N ALA A 254 -17.50 2.63 16.21
CA ALA A 254 -17.86 3.14 17.53
C ALA A 254 -16.61 3.56 18.30
N GLN A 255 -16.66 4.73 18.93
CA GLN A 255 -15.60 5.18 19.83
C GLN A 255 -15.74 4.49 21.17
N ALA A 256 -14.60 4.12 21.77
CA ALA A 256 -14.60 3.69 23.16
C ALA A 256 -15.07 4.85 24.04
N GLU A 257 -15.95 4.57 25.00
CA GLU A 257 -16.46 5.56 25.95
C GLU A 257 -15.30 6.33 26.61
N GLY A 258 -15.37 7.66 26.62
CA GLY A 258 -14.32 8.54 27.13
C GLY A 258 -13.15 8.84 26.17
N ARG A 259 -13.15 8.32 24.93
CA ARG A 259 -12.20 8.71 23.87
C ARG A 259 -12.91 9.41 22.71
N GLU A 260 -13.10 10.72 22.81
CA GLU A 260 -13.58 11.54 21.70
C GLU A 260 -12.45 11.86 20.72
N VAL A 261 -12.53 11.29 19.51
CA VAL A 261 -11.66 11.69 18.39
C VAL A 261 -12.50 12.52 17.42
N PRO A 262 -12.19 13.82 17.22
CA PRO A 262 -13.04 14.74 16.46
C PRO A 262 -13.29 14.37 14.99
N ASP A 263 -12.42 13.55 14.37
CA ASP A 263 -12.53 13.15 12.96
C ASP A 263 -12.34 11.64 12.76
N LEU A 264 -13.35 10.84 13.12
CA LEU A 264 -13.36 9.40 12.82
C LEU A 264 -14.02 9.14 11.45
N THR A 265 -13.22 9.21 10.39
CA THR A 265 -13.62 8.85 9.02
C THR A 265 -13.40 7.37 8.69
N VAL A 266 -12.99 6.57 9.67
CA VAL A 266 -12.64 5.15 9.50
C VAL A 266 -13.90 4.29 9.59
N THR A 267 -14.17 3.53 8.53
CA THR A 267 -15.23 2.53 8.48
C THR A 267 -14.79 1.20 9.07
N GLU A 268 -15.75 0.40 9.51
CA GLU A 268 -15.51 -0.91 10.13
C GLU A 268 -14.76 -1.88 9.21
N ILE A 269 -15.04 -1.85 7.91
CA ILE A 269 -14.36 -2.68 6.91
C ILE A 269 -13.31 -1.84 6.18
N ASN A 270 -12.14 -2.38 5.87
CA ASN A 270 -11.07 -1.74 5.09
C ASN A 270 -10.37 -2.72 4.13
N LEU A 271 -9.55 -2.19 3.21
CA LEU A 271 -8.69 -3.00 2.34
C LEU A 271 -7.75 -3.83 3.20
N PHE A 272 -7.72 -5.14 2.96
CA PHE A 272 -6.88 -6.09 3.67
C PHE A 272 -5.93 -6.78 2.68
N HIS A 273 -4.66 -6.89 3.03
CA HIS A 273 -3.67 -7.66 2.27
C HIS A 273 -3.50 -9.03 2.95
N ILE A 274 -3.76 -10.11 2.22
CA ILE A 274 -3.67 -11.49 2.76
C ILE A 274 -2.21 -11.79 3.12
N LYS A 275 -1.31 -11.54 2.16
CA LYS A 275 0.13 -11.40 2.38
C LYS A 275 0.49 -9.92 2.33
N GLU A 276 1.19 -9.46 3.36
CA GLU A 276 1.69 -8.11 3.55
C GLU A 276 2.59 -7.64 2.39
N LEU A 277 2.69 -6.31 2.23
CA LEU A 277 3.54 -5.75 1.18
C LEU A 277 5.02 -5.89 1.56
N ARG A 278 5.78 -6.63 0.74
CA ARG A 278 7.22 -6.87 0.92
C ARG A 278 8.00 -6.56 -0.36
N TYR A 279 9.27 -6.17 -0.19
CA TYR A 279 10.17 -5.94 -1.32
C TYR A 279 10.33 -7.22 -2.15
N GLY A 280 10.19 -7.11 -3.47
CA GLY A 280 10.32 -8.24 -4.40
C GLY A 280 9.06 -9.11 -4.58
N GLU A 281 8.02 -8.93 -3.75
CA GLU A 281 6.81 -9.76 -3.79
C GLU A 281 5.64 -9.13 -4.58
N TYR A 282 5.56 -7.79 -4.60
CA TYR A 282 4.51 -7.01 -5.30
C TYR A 282 3.09 -7.48 -4.97
N ASN A 283 2.80 -7.54 -3.68
CA ASN A 283 1.61 -8.18 -3.12
C ASN A 283 0.29 -7.39 -3.28
N HIS A 284 0.30 -6.20 -3.90
CA HIS A 284 -0.96 -5.54 -4.29
C HIS A 284 -1.49 -6.09 -5.62
N ARG A 285 -2.10 -7.27 -5.57
CA ARG A 285 -2.61 -8.00 -6.74
C ARG A 285 -3.89 -8.78 -6.41
N PRO A 286 -4.69 -9.18 -7.42
CA PRO A 286 -5.82 -10.08 -7.21
C PRO A 286 -5.41 -11.35 -6.46
N TYR A 287 -6.34 -11.93 -5.70
CA TYR A 287 -6.16 -13.09 -4.82
C TYR A 287 -5.19 -12.86 -3.65
N ASN A 288 -4.66 -11.65 -3.48
CA ASN A 288 -3.93 -11.25 -2.28
C ASN A 288 -4.54 -10.02 -1.59
N ILE A 289 -5.63 -9.50 -2.13
CA ILE A 289 -6.38 -8.40 -1.52
C ILE A 289 -7.80 -8.84 -1.21
N ALA A 290 -8.33 -8.31 -0.12
CA ALA A 290 -9.67 -8.59 0.36
C ALA A 290 -10.26 -7.39 1.08
N TRP A 291 -11.49 -7.54 1.53
CA TRP A 291 -12.06 -6.71 2.58
C TRP A 291 -11.88 -7.39 3.92
N GLY A 292 -11.71 -6.61 4.99
CA GLY A 292 -11.63 -7.16 6.34
C GLY A 292 -11.87 -6.08 7.39
N HIS A 293 -12.11 -6.51 8.62
CA HIS A 293 -12.33 -5.60 9.74
C HIS A 293 -11.12 -4.70 9.99
N HIS A 294 -11.35 -3.43 10.26
CA HIS A 294 -10.34 -2.43 10.54
C HIS A 294 -9.47 -2.87 11.72
N HIS A 295 -10.09 -3.29 12.82
CA HIS A 295 -9.37 -3.76 14.00
C HIS A 295 -8.42 -4.92 13.67
N CYS A 296 -8.89 -5.90 12.89
CA CYS A 296 -8.07 -7.03 12.45
C CYS A 296 -6.84 -6.59 11.63
N ASN A 297 -7.02 -5.59 10.76
CA ASN A 297 -5.94 -5.01 9.96
C ASN A 297 -4.92 -4.25 10.84
N VAL A 298 -5.42 -3.54 11.87
CA VAL A 298 -4.58 -2.83 12.86
C VAL A 298 -3.79 -3.79 13.74
N VAL A 299 -4.29 -5.00 14.00
CA VAL A 299 -3.58 -6.00 14.78
C VAL A 299 -2.52 -6.73 13.95
N THR A 300 -2.86 -7.10 12.71
CA THR A 300 -1.96 -7.86 11.81
C THR A 300 -0.83 -7.02 11.22
N ARG A 301 -1.10 -5.76 10.88
CA ARG A 301 -0.13 -4.77 10.35
C ARG A 301 0.82 -5.38 9.31
N ASP A 302 2.12 -5.24 9.55
CA ASP A 302 3.19 -5.69 8.66
C ASP A 302 3.75 -7.07 9.07
N SER A 303 3.26 -7.66 10.18
CA SER A 303 3.56 -9.05 10.57
C SER A 303 2.80 -10.06 9.72
N GLY A 304 1.64 -9.67 9.17
CA GLY A 304 0.81 -10.58 8.40
C GLY A 304 0.01 -11.54 9.27
N ILE A 305 -0.87 -12.32 8.63
CA ILE A 305 -1.85 -13.16 9.31
C ILE A 305 -1.18 -14.28 10.12
N GLU A 306 -0.25 -15.02 9.51
CA GLU A 306 0.35 -16.22 10.11
C GLU A 306 1.19 -15.88 11.35
N GLU A 307 2.11 -14.92 11.25
CA GLU A 307 2.96 -14.50 12.37
C GLU A 307 2.12 -13.95 13.53
N THR A 308 1.02 -13.24 13.21
CA THR A 308 0.11 -12.69 14.22
C THR A 308 -0.65 -13.78 14.96
N LEU A 309 -1.17 -14.79 14.26
CA LEU A 309 -1.86 -15.92 14.89
C LEU A 309 -0.92 -16.71 15.81
N GLU A 310 0.31 -16.92 15.37
CA GLU A 310 1.33 -17.59 16.16
C GLU A 310 1.72 -16.79 17.42
N TRP A 311 1.86 -15.48 17.28
CA TRP A 311 2.09 -14.59 18.41
C TRP A 311 0.94 -14.60 19.42
N MET A 312 -0.31 -14.56 18.94
CA MET A 312 -1.50 -14.67 19.79
C MET A 312 -1.53 -15.99 20.55
N ARG A 313 -1.23 -17.11 19.89
CA ARG A 313 -1.11 -18.43 20.53
C ARG A 313 -0.09 -18.39 21.67
N CYS A 314 1.10 -17.84 21.41
CA CYS A 314 2.16 -17.72 22.41
C CYS A 314 1.77 -16.83 23.61
N ILE A 315 0.97 -15.78 23.40
CA ILE A 315 0.46 -14.94 24.50
C ILE A 315 -0.54 -15.72 25.35
N LEU A 316 -1.51 -16.40 24.72
CA LEU A 316 -2.53 -17.16 25.43
C LEU A 316 -1.88 -18.27 26.27
N GLU A 317 -0.93 -19.01 25.71
CA GLU A 317 -0.21 -20.06 26.42
C GLU A 317 0.54 -19.55 27.65
N ARG A 318 1.20 -18.38 27.55
CA ARG A 318 1.89 -17.77 28.70
C ARG A 318 0.91 -17.35 29.79
N ASN A 319 -0.23 -16.74 29.41
CA ASN A 319 -1.25 -16.34 30.38
C ASN A 319 -1.86 -17.56 31.09
N ILE A 320 -2.16 -18.64 30.35
CA ILE A 320 -2.68 -19.88 30.92
C ILE A 320 -1.67 -20.50 31.89
N LYS A 321 -0.38 -20.56 31.52
CA LYS A 321 0.69 -21.04 32.41
C LYS A 321 0.82 -20.21 33.69
N CYS A 322 0.49 -18.91 33.63
CA CYS A 322 0.47 -18.01 34.78
C CYS A 322 -0.88 -17.98 35.53
N GLY A 323 -1.80 -18.90 35.24
CA GLY A 323 -3.05 -19.08 36.00
C GLY A 323 -4.28 -18.36 35.43
N TYR A 324 -4.19 -17.71 34.27
CA TYR A 324 -5.38 -17.19 33.58
C TYR A 324 -6.27 -18.32 33.10
N LYS A 325 -7.55 -18.29 33.48
CA LYS A 325 -8.56 -19.27 33.02
C LYS A 325 -9.33 -18.69 31.86
N LEU A 326 -9.22 -19.31 30.69
CA LEU A 326 -10.14 -19.04 29.59
C LEU A 326 -11.53 -19.52 30.01
N ASN A 327 -12.44 -18.58 30.24
CA ASN A 327 -13.86 -18.92 30.23
C ASN A 327 -14.19 -19.35 28.80
N LYS A 328 -14.84 -20.51 28.63
CA LYS A 328 -15.33 -20.94 27.32
C LYS A 328 -16.17 -19.79 26.75
N PHE A 329 -15.81 -19.33 25.56
CA PHE A 329 -16.71 -18.47 24.79
C PHE A 329 -18.02 -19.25 24.57
N PRO A 330 -19.19 -18.61 24.73
CA PRO A 330 -20.47 -19.23 24.44
C PRO A 330 -20.57 -19.70 22.99
#